data_AF-V7FWH1-F1
#
_entry.id   AF-V7FWH1-F1
#
_cell.length_a   1.000
_cell.length_b   1.000
_cell.length_c   1.000
_cell.angle_alpha   90.00
_cell.angle_beta   90.00
_cell.angle_gamma   90.00
#
_symmetry.space_group_name_H-M   'P 1'
#
loop_
_entity.id
_entity.type
_entity.pdbx_description
1 polymer ?
#
loop_
_entity_poly.entity_id
_entity_poly.type
_entity_poly.pdbx_seq_one_letter_code
_entity_poly.pdbx_strand_id
1 'polypeptide(L)' 'MIPAGVKVLVASHPVDFRKGPDGLLALVRDAGSDPFLCVGRDYVAEPP' A
#
# COMPACT_ATOMS: atom_id res chain seq x y z
N MET A 1 -6.32 -9.50 13.78
CA MET A 1 -6.36 -8.05 14.01
C MET A 1 -4.92 -7.56 14.15
N ILE A 2 -4.55 -6.46 13.50
CA ILE A 2 -3.20 -5.87 13.65
C ILE A 2 -3.18 -5.08 14.98
N PRO A 3 -2.16 -5.27 15.85
CA PRO A 3 -2.08 -4.52 17.11
C PRO A 3 -2.00 -3.01 16.89
N ALA A 4 -2.56 -2.24 17.83
CA ALA A 4 -2.41 -0.79 17.84
C ALA A 4 -0.92 -0.40 17.94
N GLY A 5 -0.53 0.68 17.25
CA GLY A 5 0.86 1.18 17.23
C GLY A 5 1.80 0.49 16.23
N VAL A 6 1.32 -0.52 15.49
CA VAL A 6 2.10 -1.15 14.40
C VAL A 6 2.05 -0.28 13.15
N LYS A 7 3.22 -0.05 12.54
CA LYS A 7 3.32 0.57 11.21
C LYS A 7 3.15 -0.48 10.12
N VAL A 8 2.20 -0.26 9.22
CA VAL A 8 1.96 -1.11 8.04
C VAL A 8 2.45 -0.37 6.82
N LEU A 9 3.27 -1.04 6.01
CA LEU A 9 3.79 -0.50 4.75
C LEU A 9 3.05 -1.15 3.58
N VAL A 10 2.57 -0.33 2.64
CA VAL A 10 1.79 -0.77 1.48
C VAL A 10 2.39 -0.14 0.24
N ALA A 11 2.73 -0.97 -0.75
CA ALA A 11 3.16 -0.50 -2.07
C ALA A 11 2.02 -0.65 -3.08
N SER A 12 1.82 0.36 -3.92
CA SER A 12 0.89 0.31 -5.06
C SER A 12 1.49 -0.37 -6.30
N HIS A 13 2.77 -0.77 -6.23
CA HIS A 13 3.53 -1.36 -7.32
C HIS A 13 4.05 -2.76 -6.96
N PRO A 14 4.35 -3.64 -7.95
CA PRO A 14 4.92 -4.96 -7.69
C PRO A 14 6.21 -4.90 -6.88
N VAL A 15 6.34 -5.78 -5.89
CA VAL A 15 7.47 -5.83 -4.95
C VAL A 15 8.35 -7.03 -5.24
N ASP A 16 9.65 -6.83 -5.39
CA ASP A 16 10.63 -7.92 -5.49
C ASP A 16 11.08 -8.39 -4.10
N PHE A 17 10.40 -9.41 -3.59
CA PHE A 17 10.69 -9.98 -2.26
C PHE A 17 12.02 -10.71 -2.14
N ARG A 18 12.76 -10.96 -3.24
CA ARG A 18 14.12 -11.51 -3.15
C ARG A 18 15.08 -10.54 -2.44
N LYS A 19 14.73 -9.25 -2.41
CA LYS A 19 15.42 -8.19 -1.64
C LYS A 19 14.93 -8.08 -0.20
N GLY A 20 14.02 -8.95 0.23
CA GLY A 20 13.44 -8.93 1.56
C GLY A 20 12.65 -7.65 1.86
N PRO A 21 12.50 -7.28 3.15
CA PRO A 21 11.70 -6.13 3.57
C PRO A 21 12.23 -4.78 3.03
N ASP A 22 13.53 -4.69 2.75
CA ASP A 22 14.15 -3.48 2.19
C ASP A 22 13.64 -3.17 0.78
N GLY A 23 13.31 -4.19 -0.02
CA GLY A 23 12.71 -4.02 -1.34
C GLY A 23 11.35 -3.34 -1.29
N LEU A 24 10.51 -3.71 -0.32
CA LEU A 24 9.23 -3.04 -0.07
C LEU A 24 9.46 -1.61 0.44
N LEU A 25 10.37 -1.43 1.40
CA LEU A 25 10.64 -0.13 2.01
C LEU A 25 11.10 0.92 0.99
N ALA A 26 11.93 0.49 0.03
CA ALA A 26 12.39 1.34 -1.07
C ALA A 26 11.23 1.80 -1.96
N LEU A 27 10.34 0.89 -2.34
CA LEU A 27 9.17 1.21 -3.18
C LEU A 27 8.20 2.16 -2.48
N VAL A 28 7.91 1.96 -1.19
CA VAL A 28 7.02 2.85 -0.44
C VAL A 28 7.58 4.26 -0.30
N ARG A 29 8.90 4.41 -0.14
CA ARG A 29 9.57 5.72 -0.06
C ARG A 29 9.54 6.47 -1.40
N ASP A 30 9.68 5.75 -2.50
CA ASP A 30 9.83 6.34 -3.84
C ASP A 30 8.49 6.56 -4.57
N ALA A 31 7.46 5.76 -4.24
CA ALA A 31 6.24 5.69 -5.06
C ALA A 31 5.49 7.00 -5.25
N GLY A 32 5.55 7.95 -4.29
CA GLY A 32 4.84 9.25 -4.35
C GLY A 32 3.32 9.17 -4.54
N SER A 33 2.77 7.96 -4.57
CA SER A 33 1.39 7.60 -4.89
C SER A 33 0.72 7.06 -3.64
N ASP A 34 -0.46 7.56 -3.33
CA ASP A 34 -1.24 7.04 -2.21
C ASP A 34 -1.89 5.70 -2.59
N PRO A 35 -1.63 4.60 -1.85
CA PRO A 35 -2.19 3.28 -2.16
C PRO A 35 -3.67 3.15 -1.77
N PHE A 36 -4.25 4.14 -1.10
CA PHE A 36 -5.65 4.14 -0.66
C PHE A 36 -6.55 5.04 -1.53
N LEU A 37 -5.97 5.86 -2.39
CA LEU A 37 -6.69 6.72 -3.33
C LEU A 37 -7.21 5.91 -4.51
N CYS A 38 -8.52 5.66 -4.54
CA CYS A 38 -9.22 5.09 -5.70
C CYS A 38 -9.53 6.17 -6.76
N VAL A 39 -8.52 6.87 -7.29
CA VAL A 39 -8.75 7.82 -8.39
C VAL A 39 -8.95 7.04 -9.70
N GLY A 40 -10.13 7.16 -10.33
CA GLY A 40 -10.40 6.59 -11.66
C GLY A 40 -11.21 5.29 -11.71
N ARG A 41 -11.82 4.86 -10.60
CA ARG A 41 -12.86 3.82 -10.61
C ARG A 41 -14.10 4.38 -9.93
N ASP A 42 -15.23 4.34 -10.63
CA ASP A 42 -16.57 4.71 -10.14
C ASP A 42 -17.07 3.73 -9.06
N TYR A 43 -16.25 3.42 -8.05
CA TYR A 43 -16.64 2.52 -6.99
C TYR A 43 -17.51 3.28 -5.98
N VAL A 44 -18.83 3.21 -6.20
CA VAL A 44 -19.82 3.43 -5.15
C VAL A 44 -19.94 2.12 -4.39
N ALA A 45 -19.35 2.04 -3.20
CA ALA A 45 -19.75 1.00 -2.26
C ALA A 45 -21.22 1.26 -1.90
N GLU A 46 -22.13 0.34 -2.26
CA GLU A 46 -23.52 0.46 -1.81
C GLU A 46 -23.55 0.48 -0.28
N PRO A 47 -24.29 1.42 0.34
CA PRO A 47 -24.39 1.50 1.78
C PRO A 47 -25.08 0.23 2.34
N PRO A 48 -24.69 -0.23 3.53
CA PRO A 48 -25.23 -1.44 4.15
C PRO A 48 -26.71 -1.34 4.51
#